data_AF-A0A660A1I8-F1
#
_entry.id   AF-A0A660A1I8-F1
#
_cell.length_a   1.000
_cell.length_b   1.000
_cell.length_c   1.000
_cell.angle_alpha   90.00
_cell.angle_beta   90.00
_cell.angle_gamma   90.00
#
_symmetry.space_group_name_H-M   'P 1'
#
loop_
_entity.id
_entity.type
_entity.pdbx_description
1 polymer ?
#
loop_
_entity_poly.entity_id
_entity_poly.type
_entity_poly.pdbx_seq_one_letter_code
_entity_poly.pdbx_strand_id
1 'polypeptide(L)'
;MDYLEVTMTKDCVKIFNFLYKYPTKAYQKDEYFKLLYMHPLDSFLTSFSLSGIRVKVTDKPVLAGWKLVRDIEVRIATGELLEMIEELEICYLRKHQTVSYVEIKFYVVHLLTYGIRSRYDMQFFTKLLFCCGYDQETVIGIYSNITKNTRLSRDFITLQAKLYQTKKGTHEH
;
A
#
# COMPACT_ATOMS: atom_id res chain seq x y z
N MET A 1 15.36 7.30 3.97
CA MET A 1 14.02 7.91 4.05
C MET A 1 13.36 7.61 2.74
N ASP A 2 12.21 6.92 2.78
CA ASP A 2 11.58 6.42 1.57
C ASP A 2 10.56 7.43 1.05
N TYR A 3 10.46 7.47 -0.27
CA TYR A 3 9.51 8.26 -1.01
C TYR A 3 8.39 7.38 -1.54
N LEU A 4 7.19 7.92 -1.55
CA LEU A 4 6.04 7.39 -2.25
C LEU A 4 5.88 8.14 -3.56
N GLU A 5 6.27 7.50 -4.67
CA GLU A 5 6.02 7.99 -6.01
C GLU A 5 4.63 7.57 -6.46
N VAL A 6 3.76 8.53 -6.76
CA VAL A 6 2.45 8.29 -7.35
C VAL A 6 2.45 8.84 -8.77
N THR A 7 2.51 7.95 -9.75
CA THR A 7 2.44 8.30 -11.18
C THR A 7 1.04 8.05 -11.70
N MET A 8 0.45 9.02 -12.39
CA MET A 8 -0.92 8.95 -12.89
C MET A 8 -1.07 9.64 -14.24
N THR A 9 -2.01 9.20 -15.06
CA THR A 9 -2.37 9.89 -16.31
C THR A 9 -3.09 11.22 -16.03
N LYS A 10 -3.11 12.14 -16.99
CA LYS A 10 -3.86 13.41 -16.85
C LYS A 10 -5.33 13.20 -16.50
N ASP A 11 -5.96 12.16 -17.04
CA ASP A 11 -7.37 11.88 -16.77
C ASP A 11 -7.59 11.35 -15.35
N CYS A 12 -6.68 10.52 -14.82
CA CYS A 12 -6.71 10.13 -13.41
C CYS A 12 -6.61 11.34 -12.48
N VAL A 13 -5.74 12.32 -12.77
CA VAL A 13 -5.62 13.55 -11.95
C VAL A 13 -6.95 14.29 -11.82
N LYS A 14 -7.73 14.37 -12.90
CA LYS A 14 -9.03 15.06 -12.90
C LYS A 14 -10.06 14.35 -12.01
N ILE A 15 -10.01 13.02 -11.97
CA ILE A 15 -10.91 12.19 -11.16
C ILE A 15 -10.58 12.36 -9.67
N PHE A 16 -9.30 12.38 -9.31
CA PHE A 16 -8.85 12.55 -7.92
C PHE A 16 -8.67 14.02 -7.56
N ASN A 17 -9.76 14.79 -7.65
CA ASN A 17 -9.72 16.22 -7.34
C ASN A 17 -9.14 16.48 -5.94
N PHE A 18 -9.42 15.63 -4.94
CA PHE A 18 -8.94 15.79 -3.57
C PHE A 18 -7.41 15.95 -3.44
N LEU A 19 -6.63 15.54 -4.45
CA LEU A 19 -5.18 15.78 -4.51
C LEU A 19 -4.79 17.25 -4.38
N TYR A 20 -5.68 18.21 -4.68
CA TYR A 20 -5.43 19.63 -4.41
C TYR A 20 -5.22 19.91 -2.92
N LYS A 21 -5.83 19.11 -2.03
CA LYS A 21 -5.68 19.23 -0.56
C LYS A 21 -4.30 18.73 -0.08
N TYR A 22 -3.64 17.92 -0.89
CA TYR A 22 -2.34 17.29 -0.59
C TYR A 22 -1.27 17.74 -1.58
N PRO A 23 -0.96 19.05 -1.68
CA PRO A 23 0.03 19.52 -2.63
C PRO A 23 1.42 18.99 -2.26
N THR A 24 2.16 18.51 -3.27
CA THR A 24 3.56 18.07 -3.11
C THR A 24 4.38 18.33 -4.37
N LYS A 25 5.69 18.11 -4.32
CA LYS A 25 6.58 18.19 -5.48
C LYS A 25 6.04 17.33 -6.63
N ALA A 26 5.91 17.93 -7.82
CA ALA A 26 5.33 17.24 -8.97
C ALA A 26 6.12 17.46 -10.26
N TYR A 27 6.16 16.40 -11.05
CA TYR A 27 6.82 16.35 -12.34
C TYR A 27 5.85 15.89 -13.42
N GLN A 28 6.10 16.27 -14.66
CA GLN A 28 5.33 15.86 -15.82
C GLN A 28 6.25 15.24 -16.88
N LYS A 29 5.76 14.19 -17.53
CA LYS A 29 6.34 13.61 -18.72
C LYS A 29 5.20 13.18 -19.63
N ASP A 30 5.08 13.83 -20.78
CA ASP A 30 3.99 13.61 -21.75
C ASP A 30 2.60 13.74 -21.08
N GLU A 31 1.80 12.68 -21.11
CA GLU A 31 0.46 12.59 -20.52
C GLU A 31 0.44 12.11 -19.05
N TYR A 32 1.61 12.00 -18.42
CA TYR A 32 1.75 11.52 -17.05
C TYR A 32 2.23 12.59 -16.09
N PHE A 33 1.68 12.55 -14.88
CA PHE A 33 2.17 13.29 -13.72
C PHE A 33 2.77 12.33 -12.70
N LYS A 34 3.93 12.69 -12.15
CA LYS A 34 4.55 12.02 -11.01
C LYS A 34 4.50 12.96 -9.81
N LEU A 35 3.76 12.53 -8.79
CA LEU A 35 3.72 13.18 -7.48
C LEU A 35 4.69 12.47 -6.55
N LEU A 36 5.51 13.22 -5.83
CA LEU A 36 6.48 12.69 -4.90
C LEU A 36 6.06 13.03 -3.47
N TYR A 37 5.80 12.04 -2.63
CA TYR A 37 5.53 12.22 -1.20
C TYR A 37 6.59 11.52 -0.36
N MET A 38 6.72 11.90 0.91
CA MET A 38 7.44 11.09 1.88
C MET A 38 6.55 9.91 2.28
N HIS A 39 7.12 8.72 2.32
CA HIS A 39 6.43 7.52 2.76
C HIS A 39 6.25 7.55 4.29
N PRO A 40 5.03 7.35 4.82
CA PRO A 40 4.79 7.34 6.27
C PRO A 40 5.38 6.09 6.93
N LEU A 41 6.18 6.28 7.98
CA LEU A 41 6.97 5.21 8.62
C LEU A 41 6.13 4.09 9.24
N ASP A 42 4.88 4.38 9.61
CA ASP A 42 3.97 3.44 10.26
C ASP A 42 3.06 2.68 9.29
N SER A 43 3.20 2.90 7.98
CA SER A 43 2.44 2.21 6.94
C SER A 43 3.35 1.37 6.06
N PHE A 44 2.92 0.16 5.72
CA PHE A 44 3.54 -0.67 4.70
C PHE A 44 2.69 -0.65 3.43
N LEU A 45 3.33 -0.28 2.31
CA LEU A 45 2.76 -0.31 0.96
C LEU A 45 3.68 -1.12 0.04
N THR A 46 3.08 -2.00 -0.75
CA THR A 46 3.72 -2.63 -1.90
C THR A 46 3.75 -1.66 -3.08
N SER A 47 4.69 -1.86 -4.00
CA SER A 47 4.65 -1.16 -5.28
C SER A 47 3.65 -1.85 -6.20
N PHE A 48 2.76 -1.09 -6.84
CA PHE A 48 1.71 -1.65 -7.70
C PHE A 48 1.35 -0.71 -8.85
N SER A 49 0.62 -1.25 -9.83
CA SER A 49 0.02 -0.48 -10.91
C SER A 49 -1.42 -0.93 -11.13
N LEU A 50 -2.38 0.00 -11.08
CA LEU A 50 -3.80 -0.28 -11.23
C LEU A 50 -4.50 0.93 -11.87
N SER A 51 -5.33 0.69 -12.89
CA SER A 51 -6.23 1.69 -13.49
C SER A 51 -5.56 3.03 -13.85
N GLY A 52 -4.39 2.99 -14.49
CA GLY A 52 -3.67 4.21 -14.91
C GLY A 52 -2.87 4.91 -13.80
N ILE A 53 -2.85 4.33 -12.58
CA ILE A 53 -2.07 4.79 -11.44
C ILE A 53 -0.96 3.77 -11.18
N ARG A 54 0.25 4.26 -10.94
CA ARG A 54 1.40 3.48 -10.48
C ARG A 54 1.90 4.07 -9.19
N VAL A 55 2.01 3.21 -8.17
CA VAL A 55 2.56 3.55 -6.87
C VAL A 55 3.87 2.81 -6.68
N LYS A 56 4.90 3.53 -6.25
CA LYS A 56 6.22 2.96 -5.97
C LYS A 56 6.76 3.54 -4.66
N VAL A 57 7.23 2.66 -3.78
CA VAL A 57 7.99 3.04 -2.59
C VAL A 57 9.48 2.91 -2.91
N THR A 58 10.27 3.96 -2.69
CA THR A 58 11.70 3.98 -3.06
C THR A 58 12.51 4.99 -2.26
N ASP A 59 13.75 4.65 -1.93
CA ASP A 59 14.72 5.56 -1.33
C ASP A 59 15.32 6.55 -2.35
N LYS A 60 15.24 6.24 -3.65
CA LYS A 60 15.88 6.98 -4.75
C LYS A 60 14.90 7.20 -5.91
N PRO A 61 14.16 8.32 -5.92
CA PRO A 61 13.25 8.62 -7.01
C PRO A 61 14.01 8.88 -8.31
N VAL A 62 13.57 8.24 -9.40
CA VAL A 62 14.18 8.41 -10.72
C VAL A 62 13.44 9.51 -11.47
N LEU A 63 14.12 10.64 -11.68
CA LEU A 63 13.55 11.86 -12.25
C LEU A 63 14.10 12.21 -13.64
N ALA A 64 15.06 11.43 -14.15
CA ALA A 64 15.60 11.65 -15.49
C ALA A 64 14.47 11.60 -16.55
N GLY A 65 14.41 12.63 -17.40
CA GLY A 65 13.37 12.78 -18.42
C GLY A 65 12.01 13.27 -17.90
N TRP A 66 11.91 13.64 -16.62
CA TRP A 66 10.73 14.30 -16.06
C TRP A 66 10.94 15.81 -15.95
N LYS A 67 9.96 16.61 -16.38
CA LYS A 67 9.98 18.06 -16.23
C LYS A 67 9.35 18.46 -14.90
N LEU A 68 10.05 19.26 -14.10
CA LEU A 68 9.48 19.83 -12.87
C LEU A 68 8.36 20.82 -13.23
N VAL A 69 7.16 20.60 -12.69
CA VAL A 69 5.97 21.45 -12.94
C VAL A 69 5.39 22.07 -11.68
N ARG A 70 5.77 21.56 -10.50
CA ARG A 70 5.45 22.16 -9.21
C ARG A 70 6.61 21.96 -8.26
N ASP A 71 7.32 23.05 -7.98
CA ASP A 71 8.46 23.05 -7.08
C ASP A 71 8.06 23.53 -5.68
N ILE A 72 7.60 22.59 -4.88
CA ILE A 72 7.34 22.78 -3.46
C ILE A 72 7.99 21.64 -2.69
N GLU A 73 8.12 21.79 -1.38
CA GLU A 73 8.66 20.72 -0.54
C GLU A 73 7.79 19.46 -0.60
N VAL A 74 8.47 18.32 -0.52
CA VAL A 74 7.82 17.01 -0.45
C VAL A 74 7.08 16.93 0.88
N ARG A 75 5.80 16.53 0.87
CA ARG A 75 5.01 16.31 2.09
C ARG A 75 4.84 14.82 2.39
N ILE A 76 4.57 14.49 3.64
CA ILE A 76 4.21 13.11 4.03
C ILE A 76 2.84 12.78 3.46
N ALA A 77 2.70 11.59 2.87
CA ALA A 77 1.41 11.07 2.42
C ALA A 77 0.53 10.75 3.64
N THR A 78 -0.64 11.39 3.73
CA THR A 78 -1.54 11.30 4.89
C THR A 78 -3.01 11.46 4.47
N GLY A 79 -3.93 11.16 5.40
CA GLY A 79 -5.37 11.36 5.22
C GLY A 79 -5.94 10.63 4.00
N GLU A 80 -6.87 11.29 3.30
CA GLU A 80 -7.61 10.77 2.14
C GLU A 80 -6.68 10.25 1.03
N LEU A 81 -5.49 10.84 0.85
CA LEU A 81 -4.49 10.34 -0.10
C LEU A 81 -3.96 8.96 0.27
N LEU A 82 -3.55 8.78 1.53
CA LEU A 82 -2.99 7.51 1.96
C LEU A 82 -4.08 6.42 1.97
N GLU A 83 -5.27 6.75 2.45
CA GLU A 83 -6.42 5.84 2.47
C GLU A 83 -6.78 5.35 1.05
N MET A 84 -6.84 6.27 0.08
CA MET A 84 -7.10 5.92 -1.32
C MET A 84 -6.01 5.00 -1.89
N ILE A 85 -4.73 5.27 -1.61
CA ILE A 85 -3.62 4.44 -2.08
C ILE A 85 -3.69 3.04 -1.46
N GLU A 86 -3.95 2.95 -0.15
CA GLU A 86 -4.13 1.66 0.55
C GLU A 86 -5.31 0.87 -0.03
N GLU A 87 -6.40 1.52 -0.41
CA GLU A 87 -7.58 0.87 -1.03
C GLU A 87 -7.32 0.39 -2.46
N LEU A 88 -6.61 1.18 -3.26
CA LEU A 88 -6.15 0.74 -4.58
C LEU A 88 -5.18 -0.44 -4.48
N GLU A 89 -4.28 -0.42 -3.49
CA GLU A 89 -3.38 -1.52 -3.23
C GLU A 89 -4.17 -2.79 -2.90
N ILE A 90 -5.13 -2.74 -1.97
CA ILE A 90 -5.99 -3.87 -1.64
C ILE A 90 -6.69 -4.43 -2.89
N CYS A 91 -7.20 -3.56 -3.76
CA CYS A 91 -7.80 -3.97 -5.04
C CYS A 91 -6.79 -4.64 -5.97
N TYR A 92 -5.55 -4.19 -5.98
CA TYR A 92 -4.46 -4.81 -6.73
C TYR A 92 -4.10 -6.18 -6.16
N LEU A 93 -3.86 -6.30 -4.85
CA LEU A 93 -3.46 -7.55 -4.20
C LEU A 93 -4.52 -8.65 -4.39
N ARG A 94 -5.81 -8.30 -4.32
CA ARG A 94 -6.92 -9.23 -4.59
C ARG A 94 -6.87 -9.85 -5.99
N LYS A 95 -6.33 -9.14 -6.98
CA LYS A 95 -6.20 -9.62 -8.37
C LYS A 95 -4.91 -10.38 -8.62
N HIS A 96 -3.95 -10.30 -7.70
CA HIS A 96 -2.59 -10.81 -7.87
C HIS A 96 -2.19 -11.75 -6.73
N GLN A 97 -3.15 -12.45 -6.14
CA GLN A 97 -2.84 -13.55 -5.24
C GLN A 97 -2.15 -14.67 -6.01
N THR A 98 -1.13 -15.23 -5.40
CA THR A 98 -0.37 -16.38 -5.88
C THR A 98 -0.44 -17.45 -4.82
N VAL A 99 -1.09 -18.58 -5.11
CA VAL A 99 -1.14 -19.71 -4.18
C VAL A 99 0.28 -20.29 -4.05
N SER A 100 0.97 -19.92 -2.97
CA SER A 100 2.40 -20.22 -2.77
C SER A 100 2.76 -20.23 -1.29
N TYR A 101 3.86 -20.88 -0.94
CA TYR A 101 4.38 -20.86 0.43
C TYR A 101 5.04 -19.52 0.74
N VAL A 102 4.90 -19.02 1.98
CA VAL A 102 5.71 -17.89 2.45
C VAL A 102 7.16 -18.33 2.58
N GLU A 103 8.04 -17.68 1.83
CA GLU A 103 9.47 -17.86 2.01
C GLU A 103 9.95 -17.18 3.32
N ILE A 104 10.62 -17.94 4.18
CA ILE A 104 11.22 -17.43 5.42
C ILE A 104 12.54 -16.73 5.07
N LYS A 105 12.46 -15.45 4.71
CA LYS A 105 13.59 -14.56 4.43
C LYS A 105 13.71 -13.44 5.47
N PHE A 106 14.86 -12.75 5.50
CA PHE A 106 15.28 -11.72 6.46
C PHE A 106 14.18 -11.10 7.35
N TYR A 107 13.23 -10.36 6.76
CA TYR A 107 12.22 -9.66 7.54
C TYR A 107 11.16 -10.61 8.14
N VAL A 108 10.79 -11.68 7.45
CA VAL A 108 9.93 -12.74 8.01
C VAL A 108 10.62 -13.42 9.20
N VAL A 109 11.93 -13.71 9.11
CA VAL A 109 12.70 -14.25 10.26
C VAL A 109 12.63 -13.30 11.45
N HIS A 110 12.81 -12.00 11.22
CA HIS A 110 12.68 -10.99 12.26
C HIS A 110 11.28 -11.02 12.92
N LEU A 111 10.21 -11.06 12.12
CA LEU A 111 8.84 -11.12 12.63
C LEU A 111 8.55 -12.40 13.41
N LEU A 112 9.09 -13.55 12.99
CA LEU A 112 8.92 -14.81 13.71
C LEU A 112 9.72 -14.83 15.02
N THR A 113 10.90 -14.21 15.04
CA THR A 113 11.78 -14.18 16.23
C THR A 113 11.28 -13.19 17.28
N TYR A 114 10.91 -11.98 16.85
CA TYR A 114 10.60 -10.87 17.74
C TYR A 114 9.11 -10.53 17.79
N GLY A 115 8.29 -11.15 16.95
CA GLY A 115 6.86 -10.92 16.88
C GLY A 115 6.48 -9.62 16.16
N ILE A 116 5.17 -9.43 15.95
CA ILE A 116 4.61 -8.21 15.36
C ILE A 116 4.50 -7.14 16.45
N ARG A 117 5.14 -5.98 16.25
CA ARG A 117 5.23 -4.91 17.28
C ARG A 117 4.70 -3.57 16.79
N SER A 118 4.71 -3.34 15.48
CA SER A 118 4.29 -2.09 14.84
C SER A 118 3.15 -2.30 13.84
N ARG A 119 2.51 -1.18 13.46
CA ARG A 119 1.51 -1.16 12.37
C ARG A 119 2.12 -1.59 11.04
N TYR A 120 3.36 -1.18 10.76
CA TYR A 120 4.13 -1.62 9.61
C TYR A 120 4.30 -3.15 9.56
N ASP A 121 4.76 -3.76 10.67
CA ASP A 121 4.91 -5.23 10.78
C ASP A 121 3.59 -5.95 10.49
N MET A 122 2.51 -5.45 11.11
CA MET A 122 1.18 -6.03 10.97
C MET A 122 0.70 -5.96 9.52
N GLN A 123 0.83 -4.80 8.87
CA GLN A 123 0.41 -4.61 7.49
C GLN A 123 1.26 -5.44 6.53
N PHE A 124 2.59 -5.44 6.68
CA PHE A 124 3.51 -6.26 5.88
C PHE A 124 3.12 -7.73 5.92
N PHE A 125 3.03 -8.29 7.12
CA PHE A 125 2.88 -9.73 7.26
C PHE A 125 1.48 -10.20 6.85
N THR A 126 0.46 -9.42 7.19
CA THR A 126 -0.92 -9.70 6.80
C THR A 126 -1.08 -9.69 5.28
N LYS A 127 -0.54 -8.67 4.59
CA LYS A 127 -0.61 -8.58 3.13
C LYS A 127 0.22 -9.68 2.45
N LEU A 128 1.39 -10.02 3.01
CA LEU A 128 2.20 -11.14 2.51
C LEU A 128 1.44 -12.47 2.55
N LEU A 129 0.86 -12.82 3.70
CA LEU A 129 0.07 -14.05 3.86
C LEU A 129 -1.14 -14.06 2.93
N PHE A 130 -1.86 -12.93 2.82
CA PHE A 130 -2.97 -12.80 1.89
C PHE A 130 -2.53 -13.03 0.43
N CYS A 131 -1.41 -12.43 0.01
CA CYS A 131 -0.87 -12.63 -1.34
C CYS A 131 -0.43 -14.06 -1.61
N CYS A 132 0.03 -14.78 -0.59
CA CYS A 132 0.36 -16.20 -0.68
C CYS A 132 -0.86 -17.13 -0.71
N GLY A 133 -2.08 -16.59 -0.56
CA GLY A 133 -3.34 -17.33 -0.68
C GLY A 133 -3.81 -17.99 0.63
N TYR A 134 -3.26 -17.60 1.77
CA TYR A 134 -3.75 -18.08 3.06
C TYR A 134 -5.14 -17.53 3.35
N ASP A 135 -6.03 -18.37 3.86
CA ASP A 135 -7.38 -17.98 4.25
C ASP A 135 -7.38 -17.08 5.50
N GLN A 136 -8.51 -16.40 5.71
CA GLN A 136 -8.65 -15.40 6.76
C GLN A 136 -8.43 -15.99 8.17
N GLU A 137 -8.93 -17.19 8.44
CA GLU A 137 -8.82 -17.82 9.75
C GLU A 137 -7.37 -18.19 10.06
N THR A 138 -6.66 -18.75 9.07
CA THR A 138 -5.23 -19.04 9.19
C THR A 138 -4.42 -17.79 9.49
N VAL A 139 -4.67 -16.68 8.79
CA VAL A 139 -3.95 -15.42 9.06
C VAL A 139 -4.26 -14.86 10.45
N ILE A 140 -5.51 -14.95 10.91
CA ILE A 140 -5.90 -14.57 12.28
C ILE A 140 -5.15 -15.42 13.31
N GLY A 141 -5.08 -16.73 13.12
CA GLY A 141 -4.37 -17.64 14.01
C GLY A 141 -2.88 -17.32 14.10
N ILE A 142 -2.22 -17.13 12.95
CA ILE A 142 -0.81 -16.76 12.88
C ILE A 142 -0.56 -15.43 13.59
N TYR A 143 -1.33 -14.38 13.26
CA TYR A 143 -1.20 -13.06 13.87
C TYR A 143 -1.34 -13.12 15.40
N SER A 144 -2.34 -13.84 15.89
CA SER A 144 -2.62 -13.98 17.33
C SER A 144 -1.48 -14.66 18.09
N ASN A 145 -0.77 -15.59 17.44
CA ASN A 145 0.36 -16.30 18.05
C ASN A 145 1.64 -15.45 18.13
N ILE A 146 1.88 -14.57 17.14
CA ILE A 146 3.14 -13.84 17.03
C ILE A 146 3.05 -12.37 17.44
N THR A 147 1.85 -11.80 17.57
CA THR A 147 1.69 -10.40 17.98
C THR A 147 2.19 -10.18 19.42
N LYS A 148 2.92 -9.07 19.62
CA LYS A 148 3.38 -8.61 20.94
C LYS A 148 2.72 -7.30 21.36
N ASN A 149 1.87 -6.74 20.50
CA ASN A 149 1.20 -5.47 20.73
C ASN A 149 -0.29 -5.59 20.43
N THR A 150 -1.07 -5.79 21.49
CA THR A 150 -2.53 -5.96 21.41
C THR A 150 -3.28 -4.71 20.94
N ARG A 151 -2.64 -3.53 20.97
CA ARG A 151 -3.25 -2.29 20.45
C ARG A 151 -3.44 -2.33 18.93
N LEU A 152 -2.72 -3.21 18.23
CA LEU A 152 -2.82 -3.39 16.78
C LEU A 152 -4.06 -4.20 16.35
N SER A 153 -4.77 -4.84 17.28
CA SER A 153 -5.88 -5.74 16.94
C SER A 153 -7.00 -5.06 16.16
N ARG A 154 -7.31 -3.79 16.46
CA ARG A 154 -8.34 -3.03 15.72
C ARG A 154 -7.93 -2.83 14.27
N ASP A 155 -6.71 -2.34 14.04
CA ASP A 155 -6.18 -2.08 12.71
C ASP A 155 -6.04 -3.39 11.91
N PHE A 156 -5.62 -4.46 12.58
CA PHE A 156 -5.55 -5.80 11.99
C PHE A 156 -6.93 -6.27 11.51
N ILE A 157 -7.97 -6.20 12.36
CA ILE A 157 -9.33 -6.59 11.98
C ILE A 157 -9.85 -5.75 10.81
N THR A 158 -9.58 -4.45 10.80
CA THR A 158 -9.96 -3.57 9.68
C THR A 158 -9.26 -3.98 8.38
N LEU A 159 -7.96 -4.24 8.43
CA LEU A 159 -7.21 -4.70 7.25
C LEU A 159 -7.70 -6.07 6.76
N GLN A 160 -7.94 -7.02 7.67
CA GLN A 160 -8.50 -8.33 7.37
C GLN A 160 -9.84 -8.21 6.64
N ALA A 161 -10.76 -7.39 7.18
CA ALA A 161 -12.04 -7.15 6.54
C ALA A 161 -11.87 -6.56 5.13
N LYS A 162 -10.96 -5.58 4.96
CA LYS A 162 -10.70 -4.98 3.64
C LYS A 162 -10.06 -5.97 2.66
N LEU A 163 -9.23 -6.91 3.09
CA LEU A 163 -8.58 -7.88 2.21
C LEU A 163 -9.53 -9.01 1.81
N TYR A 164 -10.18 -9.63 2.80
CA TYR A 164 -10.98 -10.84 2.66
C TYR A 164 -12.47 -10.61 2.42
N GLN A 165 -12.95 -9.36 2.39
CA GLN A 165 -14.30 -9.06 1.93
C GLN A 165 -14.54 -9.73 0.57
N THR A 166 -15.41 -10.75 0.57
CA THR A 166 -15.95 -11.34 -0.65
C THR A 166 -16.68 -10.24 -1.41
N LYS A 167 -16.47 -10.15 -2.73
CA LYS A 167 -17.45 -9.46 -3.57
C LYS A 167 -18.79 -10.12 -3.25
N LYS A 168 -19.73 -9.40 -2.61
CA LYS A 168 -21.14 -9.78 -2.68
C LYS A 168 -21.42 -9.94 -4.16
N GLY A 169 -21.81 -11.16 -4.55
CA GLY A 169 -21.89 -11.57 -5.93
C GLY A 169 -22.63 -10.53 -6.76
N THR A 170 -22.07 -10.21 -7.92
CA THR A 170 -22.92 -9.95 -9.07
C THR A 170 -23.75 -11.21 -9.23
N HIS A 171 -24.97 -11.22 -8.69
CA HIS A 171 -25.95 -12.23 -9.04
C HIS A 171 -26.19 -12.05 -10.53
N GLU A 172 -25.65 -12.98 -11.32
CA GLU A 172 -26.13 -13.24 -12.66
C GLU A 172 -27.60 -13.67 -12.50
N HIS A 173 -28.49 -12.82 -13.00
CA HIS A 173 -29.86 -13.14 -13.37
C HIS A 173 -30.00 -12.84 -14.85
#